data_AF-A0ABD5VUT2-F1
#
_entry.id   AF-A0ABD5VUT2-F1
#
_cell.length_a   1.000
_cell.length_b   1.000
_cell.length_c   1.000
_cell.angle_alpha   90.00
_cell.angle_beta   90.00
_cell.angle_gamma   90.00
#
_symmetry.space_group_name_H-M   'P 1'
#
loop_
_entity.id
_entity.type
_entity.pdbx_description
1 polymer ?
#
loop_
_entity_poly.entity_id
_entity_poly.type
_entity_poly.pdbx_seq_one_letter_code
_entity_poly.pdbx_strand_id
1 'polypeptide(L)'
;MTGTNLFVRYDSRGKPTLESARDEGAPKDEVNANLRIEHHTQFDATGATVDGIPFDEFLENTVEYKFVSWVVSELLYEIRETGHESGLRDLFHAIAEIDRAQLRGAVEVETPEATERRQFDVVLRNRMGEPLVVAKLNDSRDPVTGEMMTELVEASTDSAEGNEELSAAFYVTRSFFEPDALESAADATGGGFLSRDKRESYVRIGRKQGYHLCLSEARSGSFHVNVPEL
;
A
#
# COMPACT_ATOMS: atom_id res chain seq x y z
N MET A 1 -1.43 -7.24 -16.53
CA MET A 1 -0.59 -6.47 -15.59
C MET A 1 0.51 -7.30 -14.93
N THR A 2 0.38 -8.62 -14.78
CA THR A 2 1.47 -9.48 -14.28
C THR A 2 2.80 -9.21 -15.01
N GLY A 3 3.89 -9.10 -14.25
CA GLY A 3 5.20 -8.77 -14.79
C GLY A 3 5.42 -7.27 -15.05
N THR A 4 4.51 -6.40 -14.60
CA THR A 4 4.69 -4.93 -14.63
C THR A 4 5.16 -4.44 -13.26
N ASN A 5 6.23 -3.66 -13.25
CA ASN A 5 6.73 -2.97 -12.07
C ASN A 5 6.70 -1.47 -12.31
N LEU A 6 6.31 -0.71 -11.29
CA LEU A 6 6.44 0.75 -11.25
C LEU A 6 7.64 1.12 -10.38
N PHE A 7 8.32 2.21 -10.71
CA PHE A 7 9.51 2.69 -10.03
C PHE A 7 9.36 4.15 -9.66
N VAL A 8 9.63 4.44 -8.39
CA VAL A 8 9.64 5.80 -7.85
C VAL A 8 10.98 6.44 -8.18
N ARG A 9 10.96 7.46 -9.02
CA ARG A 9 12.14 8.16 -9.53
C ARG A 9 12.01 9.65 -9.28
N TYR A 10 13.13 10.34 -9.43
CA TYR A 10 13.22 11.78 -9.24
C TYR A 10 14.00 12.39 -10.39
N ASP A 11 13.48 13.46 -10.99
CA ASP A 11 14.12 14.18 -12.09
C ASP A 11 15.51 14.69 -11.71
N SER A 12 15.67 15.13 -10.46
CA SER A 12 16.94 15.65 -9.95
C SER A 12 17.20 15.19 -8.53
N ARG A 13 18.45 14.76 -8.28
CA ARG A 13 18.96 14.44 -6.94
C ARG A 13 19.12 15.66 -6.03
N GLY A 14 19.12 16.87 -6.59
CA GLY A 14 19.28 18.12 -5.82
C GLY A 14 17.96 18.81 -5.48
N LYS A 15 16.82 18.19 -5.80
CA LYS A 15 15.48 18.70 -5.50
C LYS A 15 14.85 17.83 -4.41
N PRO A 16 13.83 18.35 -3.69
CA PRO A 16 13.14 17.59 -2.65
C PRO A 16 12.63 16.21 -3.11
N THR A 17 12.66 15.25 -2.18
CA THR A 17 12.15 13.87 -2.35
C THR A 17 11.17 13.53 -1.23
N LEU A 18 10.60 12.32 -1.24
CA LEU A 18 9.79 11.83 -0.10
C LEU A 18 10.60 11.73 1.21
N GLU A 19 11.91 11.48 1.12
CA GLU A 19 12.81 11.53 2.28
C GLU A 19 12.86 12.95 2.87
N SER A 20 13.02 13.97 2.01
CA SER A 20 12.93 15.39 2.43
C SER A 20 11.54 15.73 2.98
N ALA A 21 10.47 15.16 2.41
CA ALA A 21 9.10 15.36 2.91
C ALA A 21 8.95 14.85 4.34
N ARG A 22 9.51 13.67 4.63
CA ARG A 22 9.48 13.01 5.94
C ARG A 22 10.36 13.74 6.96
N ASP A 23 11.61 14.01 6.61
CA ASP A 23 12.65 14.44 7.57
C ASP A 23 12.69 15.95 7.77
N GLU A 24 12.42 16.72 6.72
CA GLU A 24 12.57 18.18 6.72
C GLU A 24 11.23 18.91 6.57
N GLY A 25 10.15 18.18 6.29
CA GLY A 25 8.84 18.79 6.06
C GLY A 25 8.70 19.45 4.70
N ALA A 26 9.43 18.98 3.67
CA ALA A 26 9.40 19.58 2.34
C ALA A 26 7.97 19.66 1.74
N PRO A 27 7.59 20.77 1.09
CA PRO A 27 6.24 20.97 0.54
C PRO A 27 5.84 19.92 -0.51
N LYS A 28 4.55 19.59 -0.55
CA LYS A 28 3.97 18.59 -1.46
C LYS A 28 4.19 18.90 -2.93
N ASP A 29 3.95 20.14 -3.31
CA ASP A 29 4.10 20.61 -4.68
C ASP A 29 5.56 20.54 -5.16
N GLU A 30 6.53 20.84 -4.29
CA GLU A 30 7.95 20.74 -4.63
C GLU A 30 8.42 19.29 -4.82
N VAL A 31 7.99 18.38 -3.93
CA VAL A 31 8.32 16.95 -4.03
C VAL A 31 7.64 16.32 -5.24
N ASN A 32 6.35 16.56 -5.44
CA ASN A 32 5.59 16.02 -6.57
C ASN A 32 6.07 16.57 -7.92
N ALA A 33 6.57 17.81 -7.97
CA ALA A 33 7.20 18.35 -9.18
C ALA A 33 8.47 17.59 -9.58
N ASN A 34 9.18 16.99 -8.62
CA ASN A 34 10.39 16.20 -8.84
C ASN A 34 10.11 14.70 -9.02
N LEU A 35 9.02 14.18 -8.46
CA LEU A 35 8.62 12.78 -8.45
C LEU A 35 8.18 12.26 -9.82
N ARG A 36 8.65 11.09 -10.22
CA ARG A 36 8.26 10.37 -11.45
C ARG A 36 7.92 8.92 -11.12
N ILE A 37 6.89 8.39 -11.78
CA ILE A 37 6.54 6.98 -11.73
C ILE A 37 6.83 6.40 -13.10
N GLU A 38 7.92 5.64 -13.20
CA GLU A 38 8.30 4.95 -14.43
C GLU A 38 7.79 3.50 -14.37
N HIS A 39 7.44 2.90 -15.51
CA HIS A 39 7.04 1.50 -15.55
C HIS A 39 8.04 0.65 -16.35
N HIS A 40 8.15 -0.62 -15.99
CA HIS A 40 8.91 -1.63 -16.72
C HIS A 40 8.12 -2.94 -16.77
N THR A 41 8.04 -3.52 -17.96
CA THR A 41 7.31 -4.75 -18.23
C THR A 41 8.27 -5.89 -18.57
N GLN A 42 7.97 -7.10 -18.10
CA GLN A 42 8.68 -8.32 -18.50
C GLN A 42 8.29 -8.82 -19.90
N PHE A 43 7.30 -8.18 -20.52
CA PHE A 43 6.85 -8.42 -21.89
C PHE A 43 7.14 -7.18 -22.74
N ASP A 44 7.22 -7.37 -24.08
CA ASP A 44 7.34 -6.24 -25.00
C ASP A 44 6.03 -5.45 -25.04
N ALA A 45 6.04 -4.25 -24.47
CA ALA A 45 4.91 -3.34 -24.43
C ALA A 45 4.84 -2.43 -25.67
N THR A 46 5.83 -2.48 -26.57
CA THR A 46 5.90 -1.57 -27.73
C THR A 46 4.71 -1.78 -28.66
N GLY A 47 3.80 -0.80 -28.71
CA GLY A 47 2.56 -0.90 -29.49
C GLY A 47 1.53 -1.88 -28.91
N ALA A 48 1.71 -2.35 -27.68
CA ALA A 48 0.73 -3.19 -26.99
C ALA A 48 -0.54 -2.38 -26.67
N THR A 49 -1.70 -3.03 -26.81
CA THR A 49 -3.00 -2.44 -26.49
C THR A 49 -3.85 -3.39 -25.66
N VAL A 50 -4.68 -2.84 -24.78
CA VAL A 50 -5.72 -3.58 -24.05
C VAL A 50 -7.06 -3.02 -24.50
N ASP A 51 -7.89 -3.85 -25.14
CA ASP A 51 -9.18 -3.44 -25.72
C ASP A 51 -9.08 -2.19 -26.63
N GLY A 52 -7.98 -2.08 -27.38
CA GLY A 52 -7.69 -0.97 -28.29
C GLY A 52 -7.10 0.29 -27.64
N ILE A 53 -6.95 0.31 -26.31
CA ILE A 53 -6.30 1.39 -25.55
C ILE A 53 -4.79 1.09 -25.48
N PRO A 54 -3.90 2.05 -25.80
CA PRO A 54 -2.46 1.89 -25.58
C PRO A 54 -2.15 1.40 -24.16
N PHE A 55 -1.21 0.47 -24.02
CA PHE A 55 -0.92 -0.14 -22.72
C PHE A 55 -0.62 0.89 -21.61
N ASP A 56 0.13 1.94 -21.92
CA ASP A 56 0.48 2.99 -20.96
C ASP A 56 -0.77 3.73 -20.46
N GLU A 57 -1.65 4.12 -21.37
CA GLU A 57 -2.92 4.78 -21.04
C GLU A 57 -3.84 3.84 -20.25
N PHE A 58 -3.90 2.56 -20.63
CA PHE A 58 -4.64 1.55 -19.88
C PHE A 58 -4.08 1.43 -18.45
N LEU A 59 -2.76 1.30 -18.31
CA LEU A 59 -2.06 1.12 -17.04
C LEU A 59 -2.33 2.28 -16.09
N GLU A 60 -2.14 3.52 -16.55
CA GLU A 60 -2.38 4.73 -15.76
C GLU A 60 -3.83 4.86 -15.27
N ASN A 61 -4.78 4.22 -15.96
CA ASN A 61 -6.19 4.25 -15.61
C ASN A 61 -6.62 3.18 -14.60
N THR A 62 -5.79 2.18 -14.34
CA THR A 62 -6.07 1.10 -13.37
C THR A 62 -6.10 1.60 -11.93
N VAL A 63 -6.82 0.89 -11.04
CA VAL A 63 -6.84 1.25 -9.61
C VAL A 63 -5.47 1.02 -8.99
N GLU A 64 -4.76 -0.01 -9.41
CA GLU A 64 -3.43 -0.35 -8.90
C GLU A 64 -2.43 0.78 -9.16
N TYR A 65 -2.37 1.31 -10.40
CA TYR A 65 -1.50 2.44 -10.71
C TYR A 65 -1.88 3.68 -9.90
N LYS A 66 -3.18 3.99 -9.84
CA LYS A 66 -3.69 5.15 -9.09
C LYS A 66 -3.39 5.04 -7.60
N PHE A 67 -3.52 3.84 -7.02
CA PHE A 67 -3.19 3.57 -5.62
C PHE A 67 -1.71 3.80 -5.36
N VAL A 68 -0.83 3.23 -6.21
CA VAL A 68 0.61 3.46 -6.09
C VAL A 68 0.92 4.95 -6.16
N SER A 69 0.36 5.65 -7.16
CA SER A 69 0.55 7.09 -7.33
C SER A 69 0.12 7.86 -6.10
N TRP A 70 -1.06 7.58 -5.55
CA TRP A 70 -1.57 8.25 -4.35
C TRP A 70 -0.68 8.01 -3.13
N VAL A 71 -0.24 6.76 -2.89
CA VAL A 71 0.65 6.45 -1.76
C VAL A 71 1.93 7.29 -1.81
N VAL A 72 2.54 7.44 -2.99
CA VAL A 72 3.84 8.12 -3.13
C VAL A 72 3.73 9.63 -3.38
N SER A 73 2.53 10.20 -3.52
CA SER A 73 2.36 11.64 -3.81
C SER A 73 1.45 12.38 -2.83
N GLU A 74 0.60 11.66 -2.09
CA GLU A 74 -0.42 12.28 -1.23
C GLU A 74 -0.41 11.71 0.19
N LEU A 75 -0.38 10.38 0.36
CA LEU A 75 -0.63 9.73 1.67
C LEU A 75 0.30 10.21 2.80
N LEU A 76 1.59 10.44 2.52
CA LEU A 76 2.53 10.98 3.52
C LEU A 76 2.05 12.35 4.04
N TYR A 77 1.54 13.19 3.15
CA TYR A 77 1.00 14.50 3.50
C TYR A 77 -0.32 14.38 4.24
N GLU A 78 -1.22 13.50 3.80
CA GLU A 78 -2.49 13.23 4.48
C GLU A 78 -2.27 12.83 5.94
N ILE A 79 -1.41 11.83 6.21
CA ILE A 79 -1.06 11.38 7.58
C ILE A 79 -0.57 12.54 8.45
N ARG A 80 0.23 13.45 7.88
CA ARG A 80 0.78 14.59 8.60
C ARG A 80 -0.24 15.68 8.84
N GLU A 81 -1.01 16.05 7.81
CA GLU A 81 -2.02 17.11 7.89
C GLU A 81 -3.13 16.77 8.88
N THR A 82 -3.41 15.47 9.07
CA THR A 82 -4.41 14.97 10.00
C THR A 82 -3.83 14.69 11.40
N GLY A 83 -2.49 14.73 11.56
CA GLY A 83 -1.82 14.57 12.85
C GLY A 83 -1.60 13.13 13.30
N HIS A 84 -1.68 12.16 12.38
CA HIS A 84 -1.56 10.73 12.66
C HIS A 84 -0.11 10.20 12.58
N GLU A 85 0.89 11.06 12.39
CA GLU A 85 2.31 10.69 12.24
C GLU A 85 2.81 9.77 13.36
N SER A 86 2.41 10.02 14.61
CA SER A 86 2.82 9.18 15.75
C SER A 86 2.08 7.84 15.79
N GLY A 87 0.81 7.81 15.39
CA GLY A 87 -0.03 6.62 15.42
C GLY A 87 0.23 5.69 14.24
N LEU A 88 0.60 6.25 13.09
CA LEU A 88 0.97 5.57 11.85
C LEU A 88 2.47 5.63 11.55
N ARG A 89 3.30 5.79 12.60
CA ARG A 89 4.74 6.05 12.46
C ARG A 89 5.43 5.08 11.52
N ASP A 90 5.17 3.78 11.64
CA ASP A 90 5.87 2.76 10.86
C ASP A 90 5.53 2.89 9.36
N LEU A 91 4.25 3.13 9.02
CA LEU A 91 3.81 3.43 7.65
C LEU A 91 4.35 4.77 7.15
N PHE A 92 4.31 5.83 7.96
CA PHE A 92 4.81 7.15 7.61
C PHE A 92 6.28 7.12 7.20
N HIS A 93 7.11 6.37 7.95
CA HIS A 93 8.51 6.17 7.57
C HIS A 93 8.66 5.34 6.29
N ALA A 94 7.89 4.26 6.16
CA ALA A 94 7.97 3.34 5.03
C ALA A 94 7.63 4.03 3.69
N ILE A 95 6.68 4.97 3.66
CA ILE A 95 6.31 5.67 2.41
C ILE A 95 7.53 6.34 1.76
N ALA A 96 8.42 6.95 2.55
CA ALA A 96 9.62 7.60 2.05
C ALA A 96 10.67 6.64 1.47
N GLU A 97 10.62 5.36 1.86
CA GLU A 97 11.57 4.32 1.45
C GLU A 97 11.12 3.53 0.21
N ILE A 98 9.90 3.80 -0.31
CA ILE A 98 9.36 3.10 -1.48
C ILE A 98 10.23 3.40 -2.71
N ASP A 99 10.79 2.34 -3.30
CA ASP A 99 11.54 2.42 -4.57
C ASP A 99 10.74 1.81 -5.73
N ARG A 100 9.99 0.73 -5.47
CA ARG A 100 9.33 -0.07 -6.50
C ARG A 100 7.95 -0.55 -6.04
N ALA A 101 6.98 -0.53 -6.95
CA ALA A 101 5.72 -1.24 -6.82
C ALA A 101 5.66 -2.42 -7.79
N GLN A 102 5.39 -3.62 -7.28
CA GLN A 102 5.11 -4.79 -8.11
C GLN A 102 3.60 -4.93 -8.28
N LEU A 103 3.10 -4.82 -9.52
CA LEU A 103 1.68 -5.02 -9.82
C LEU A 103 1.39 -6.51 -9.98
N ARG A 104 0.30 -6.98 -9.35
CA ARG A 104 -0.03 -8.41 -9.19
C ARG A 104 1.18 -9.18 -8.64
N GLY A 105 1.74 -8.62 -7.56
CA GLY A 105 2.95 -9.09 -6.90
C GLY A 105 2.69 -10.16 -5.85
N ALA A 106 3.78 -10.65 -5.27
CA ALA A 106 3.71 -11.61 -4.18
C ALA A 106 4.81 -11.36 -3.16
N VAL A 107 4.58 -11.81 -1.93
CA VAL A 107 5.59 -11.91 -0.88
C VAL A 107 5.89 -13.38 -0.65
N GLU A 108 7.18 -13.71 -0.58
CA GLU A 108 7.63 -15.06 -0.26
C GLU A 108 7.62 -15.24 1.26
N VAL A 109 7.07 -16.37 1.71
CA VAL A 109 6.93 -16.73 3.12
C VAL A 109 7.54 -18.10 3.30
N GLU A 110 8.46 -18.23 4.24
CA GLU A 110 9.08 -19.51 4.58
C GLU A 110 8.16 -20.28 5.54
N THR A 111 7.74 -21.47 5.13
CA THR A 111 7.06 -22.44 5.99
C THR A 111 8.01 -23.59 6.34
N PRO A 112 7.70 -24.42 7.35
CA PRO A 112 8.53 -25.59 7.66
C PRO A 112 8.68 -26.56 6.47
N GLU A 113 7.72 -26.59 5.55
CA GLU A 113 7.68 -27.50 4.42
C GLU A 113 8.23 -26.90 3.12
N ALA A 114 8.02 -25.61 2.87
CA ALA A 114 8.40 -24.94 1.62
C ALA A 114 8.40 -23.41 1.72
N THR A 115 8.98 -22.75 0.71
CA THR A 115 8.75 -21.33 0.46
C THR A 115 7.44 -21.15 -0.30
N GLU A 116 6.44 -20.52 0.32
CA GLU A 116 5.15 -20.21 -0.26
C GLU A 116 5.06 -18.76 -0.73
N ARG A 117 4.04 -18.43 -1.54
CA ARG A 117 3.80 -17.09 -2.06
C ARG A 117 2.43 -16.58 -1.66
N ARG A 118 2.39 -15.48 -0.91
CA ARG A 118 1.16 -14.72 -0.63
C ARG A 118 0.98 -13.67 -1.73
N GLN A 119 -0.14 -13.75 -2.45
CA GLN A 119 -0.42 -12.90 -3.62
C GLN A 119 -1.12 -11.61 -3.21
N PHE A 120 -0.72 -10.50 -3.81
CA PHE A 120 -1.31 -9.18 -3.61
C PHE A 120 -1.47 -8.47 -4.95
N ASP A 121 -2.39 -7.51 -5.00
CA ASP A 121 -2.58 -6.73 -6.21
C ASP A 121 -1.48 -5.68 -6.39
N VAL A 122 -0.95 -5.17 -5.27
CA VAL A 122 0.24 -4.31 -5.22
C VAL A 122 1.15 -4.75 -4.07
N VAL A 123 2.45 -4.80 -4.31
CA VAL A 123 3.49 -4.89 -3.28
C VAL A 123 4.48 -3.74 -3.46
N LEU A 124 4.51 -2.80 -2.51
CA LEU A 124 5.48 -1.71 -2.47
C LEU A 124 6.73 -2.21 -1.74
N ARG A 125 7.89 -1.95 -2.31
CA ARG A 125 9.18 -2.46 -1.82
C ARG A 125 10.20 -1.34 -1.73
N ASN A 126 11.10 -1.47 -0.77
CA ASN A 126 12.30 -0.62 -0.68
C ASN A 126 13.32 -0.99 -1.77
N ARG A 127 14.43 -0.25 -1.83
CA ARG A 127 15.51 -0.49 -2.79
C ARG A 127 16.17 -1.87 -2.64
N MET A 128 16.18 -2.43 -1.43
CA MET A 128 16.73 -3.77 -1.14
C MET A 128 15.77 -4.88 -1.57
N GLY A 129 14.53 -4.53 -1.89
CA GLY A 129 13.50 -5.45 -2.33
C GLY A 129 12.63 -5.98 -1.20
N GLU A 130 12.77 -5.51 0.04
CA GLU A 130 11.91 -5.90 1.16
C GLU A 130 10.51 -5.30 0.99
N PRO A 131 9.44 -6.05 1.33
CA PRO A 131 8.08 -5.53 1.24
C PRO A 131 7.82 -4.53 2.36
N LEU A 132 7.33 -3.34 1.99
CA LEU A 132 6.98 -2.24 2.90
C LEU A 132 5.47 -2.11 3.09
N VAL A 133 4.72 -2.27 2.01
CA VAL A 133 3.25 -2.19 1.98
C VAL A 133 2.71 -3.25 1.02
N VAL A 134 1.67 -3.96 1.42
CA VAL A 134 0.91 -4.86 0.54
C VAL A 134 -0.51 -4.36 0.37
N ALA A 135 -1.16 -4.64 -0.76
CA ALA A 135 -2.55 -4.23 -0.97
C ALA A 135 -3.37 -5.26 -1.75
N LYS A 136 -4.64 -5.38 -1.36
CA LYS A 136 -5.72 -6.02 -2.12
C LYS A 136 -6.67 -4.94 -2.63
N LEU A 137 -7.12 -5.10 -3.87
CA LEU A 137 -7.94 -4.12 -4.57
C LEU A 137 -9.23 -4.77 -5.11
N ASN A 138 -10.37 -4.26 -4.66
CA ASN A 138 -11.67 -4.58 -5.21
C ASN A 138 -12.11 -3.48 -6.20
N ASP A 139 -11.88 -3.72 -7.49
CA ASP A 139 -12.28 -2.85 -8.59
C ASP A 139 -13.69 -3.17 -9.15
N SER A 140 -14.50 -3.88 -8.36
CA SER A 140 -15.89 -4.19 -8.73
C SER A 140 -16.88 -3.24 -8.06
N ARG A 141 -18.17 -3.41 -8.40
CA ARG A 141 -19.27 -2.73 -7.69
C ARG A 141 -19.72 -3.49 -6.45
N ASP A 142 -19.33 -4.76 -6.34
CA ASP A 142 -19.66 -5.58 -5.19
C ASP A 142 -18.83 -5.10 -3.99
N PRO A 143 -19.37 -5.17 -2.77
CA PRO A 143 -18.65 -4.70 -1.59
C PRO A 143 -17.56 -5.69 -1.16
N VAL A 144 -16.66 -5.22 -0.29
CA VAL A 144 -15.67 -6.08 0.36
C VAL A 144 -16.33 -6.83 1.51
N THR A 145 -16.27 -8.16 1.47
CA THR A 145 -16.88 -9.05 2.48
C THR A 145 -15.93 -9.34 3.64
N GLY A 146 -16.45 -9.93 4.72
CA GLY A 146 -15.64 -10.40 5.86
C GLY A 146 -14.60 -11.46 5.47
N GLU A 147 -14.96 -12.39 4.58
CA GLU A 147 -14.04 -13.41 4.05
C GLU A 147 -12.87 -12.76 3.32
N MET A 148 -13.15 -11.81 2.42
CA MET A 148 -12.10 -11.06 1.71
C MET A 148 -11.16 -10.32 2.67
N MET A 149 -11.70 -9.68 3.73
CA MET A 149 -10.88 -9.01 4.73
C MET A 149 -10.01 -10.00 5.50
N THR A 150 -10.57 -11.14 5.90
CA THR A 150 -9.85 -12.22 6.59
C THR A 150 -8.68 -12.72 5.73
N GLU A 151 -8.91 -12.95 4.43
CA GLU A 151 -7.84 -13.34 3.49
C GLU A 151 -6.70 -12.31 3.44
N LEU A 152 -7.01 -11.01 3.42
CA LEU A 152 -5.98 -9.97 3.47
C LEU A 152 -5.19 -10.04 4.79
N VAL A 153 -5.88 -10.15 5.92
CA VAL A 153 -5.27 -10.17 7.26
C VAL A 153 -4.35 -11.37 7.41
N GLU A 154 -4.80 -12.57 7.03
CA GLU A 154 -4.00 -13.79 7.08
C GLU A 154 -2.78 -13.70 6.17
N ALA A 155 -2.97 -13.34 4.90
CA ALA A 155 -1.87 -13.23 3.95
C ALA A 155 -0.83 -12.17 4.36
N SER A 156 -1.27 -11.06 4.96
CA SER A 156 -0.38 -9.99 5.43
C SER A 156 0.33 -10.37 6.73
N THR A 157 -0.33 -11.11 7.61
CA THR A 157 0.27 -11.65 8.84
C THR A 157 1.40 -12.62 8.50
N ASP A 158 1.13 -13.62 7.65
CA ASP A 158 2.14 -14.56 7.15
C ASP A 158 3.32 -13.83 6.50
N SER A 159 3.03 -12.79 5.70
CA SER A 159 4.05 -11.98 5.04
C SER A 159 4.90 -11.20 6.06
N ALA A 160 4.28 -10.61 7.07
CA ALA A 160 4.97 -9.81 8.08
C ALA A 160 5.79 -10.66 9.06
N GLU A 161 5.41 -11.91 9.34
CA GLU A 161 6.20 -12.83 10.17
C GLU A 161 7.60 -13.07 9.61
N GLY A 162 7.71 -13.22 8.29
CA GLY A 162 8.99 -13.38 7.58
C GLY A 162 9.67 -12.08 7.16
N ASN A 163 9.00 -10.92 7.28
CA ASN A 163 9.49 -9.63 6.77
C ASN A 163 9.20 -8.51 7.79
N GLU A 164 10.19 -8.18 8.63
CA GLU A 164 10.03 -7.18 9.70
C GLU A 164 9.78 -5.75 9.20
N GLU A 165 10.13 -5.45 7.95
CA GLU A 165 9.94 -4.14 7.29
C GLU A 165 8.50 -3.92 6.78
N LEU A 166 7.64 -4.95 6.80
CA LEU A 166 6.26 -4.81 6.34
C LEU A 166 5.47 -3.93 7.31
N SER A 167 5.22 -2.69 6.91
CA SER A 167 4.65 -1.64 7.75
C SER A 167 3.14 -1.52 7.65
N ALA A 168 2.55 -1.88 6.52
CA ALA A 168 1.10 -1.78 6.32
C ALA A 168 0.52 -2.79 5.31
N ALA A 169 -0.76 -3.09 5.49
CA ALA A 169 -1.59 -3.82 4.56
C ALA A 169 -2.84 -3.00 4.23
N PHE A 170 -3.12 -2.80 2.94
CA PHE A 170 -4.27 -2.04 2.47
C PHE A 170 -5.35 -2.95 1.86
N TYR A 171 -6.60 -2.71 2.23
CA TYR A 171 -7.73 -3.10 1.39
C TYR A 171 -8.30 -1.84 0.74
N VAL A 172 -8.34 -1.82 -0.59
CA VAL A 172 -8.89 -0.72 -1.37
C VAL A 172 -10.14 -1.19 -2.10
N THR A 173 -11.22 -0.42 -2.09
CA THR A 173 -12.44 -0.74 -2.82
C THR A 173 -12.98 0.45 -3.59
N ARG A 174 -13.53 0.25 -4.80
CA ARG A 174 -14.35 1.25 -5.49
C ARG A 174 -15.80 1.28 -5.01
N SER A 175 -16.18 0.33 -4.17
CA SER A 175 -17.51 0.21 -3.59
C SER A 175 -17.46 0.63 -2.10
N PHE A 176 -17.90 -0.24 -1.21
CA PHE A 176 -17.87 -0.05 0.24
C PHE A 176 -17.41 -1.34 0.95
N PHE A 177 -17.19 -1.24 2.27
CA PHE A 177 -16.94 -2.39 3.15
C PHE A 177 -18.23 -2.84 3.82
N GLU A 178 -18.54 -4.13 3.76
CA GLU A 178 -19.66 -4.67 4.53
C GLU A 178 -19.37 -4.65 6.04
N PRO A 179 -20.41 -4.68 6.90
CA PRO A 179 -20.22 -4.74 8.34
C PRO A 179 -19.26 -5.85 8.79
N ASP A 180 -19.38 -7.04 8.22
CA ASP A 180 -18.53 -8.20 8.55
C ASP A 180 -17.05 -7.97 8.19
N ALA A 181 -16.76 -7.17 7.15
CA ALA A 181 -15.39 -6.78 6.82
C ALA A 181 -14.82 -5.80 7.85
N LEU A 182 -15.63 -4.85 8.33
CA LEU A 182 -15.23 -3.92 9.38
C LEU A 182 -15.03 -4.63 10.73
N GLU A 183 -15.89 -5.59 11.06
CA GLU A 183 -15.76 -6.44 12.24
C GLU A 183 -14.46 -7.26 12.17
N SER A 184 -14.19 -7.92 11.04
CA SER A 184 -12.94 -8.66 10.82
C SER A 184 -11.69 -7.80 11.00
N ALA A 185 -11.73 -6.55 10.49
CA ALA A 185 -10.63 -5.60 10.66
C ALA A 185 -10.47 -5.13 12.13
N ALA A 186 -11.57 -4.88 12.83
CA ALA A 186 -11.56 -4.48 14.23
C ALA A 186 -11.05 -5.60 15.16
N ASP A 187 -11.43 -6.85 14.88
CA ASP A 187 -10.95 -8.03 15.58
C ASP A 187 -9.43 -8.22 15.39
N ALA A 188 -8.95 -8.11 14.15
CA ALA A 188 -7.53 -8.25 13.82
C ALA A 188 -6.64 -7.17 14.48
N THR A 189 -7.15 -5.95 14.60
CA THR A 189 -6.40 -4.80 15.16
C THR A 189 -6.57 -4.64 16.66
N GLY A 190 -7.38 -5.49 17.31
CA GLY A 190 -7.49 -5.56 18.76
C GLY A 190 -8.11 -4.31 19.38
N GLY A 191 -9.15 -3.75 18.75
CA GLY A 191 -9.86 -2.51 19.13
C GLY A 191 -10.59 -2.49 20.50
N GLY A 192 -10.06 -3.19 21.51
CA GLY A 192 -10.57 -3.17 22.87
C GLY A 192 -10.05 -1.98 23.68
N PHE A 193 -10.92 -1.41 24.53
CA PHE A 193 -10.72 -0.28 25.46
C PHE A 193 -9.49 -0.37 26.40
N LEU A 194 -8.77 -1.50 26.42
CA LEU A 194 -7.62 -1.75 27.28
C LEU A 194 -6.28 -1.80 26.52
N SER A 195 -6.28 -1.62 25.20
CA SER A 195 -5.02 -1.58 24.44
C SER A 195 -4.21 -0.34 24.83
N ARG A 196 -2.98 -0.57 25.27
CA ARG A 196 -1.97 0.49 25.54
C ARG A 196 -1.10 0.77 24.32
N ASP A 197 -1.36 0.11 23.20
CA ASP A 197 -0.64 0.38 21.97
C ASP A 197 -1.06 1.75 21.45
N LYS A 198 -0.07 2.57 21.10
CA LYS A 198 -0.31 3.91 20.55
C LYS A 198 -0.44 3.87 19.02
N ARG A 199 -0.16 2.72 18.42
CA ARG A 199 -0.27 2.50 16.98
C ARG A 199 -1.73 2.33 16.59
N GLU A 200 -2.10 3.00 15.52
CA GLU A 200 -3.47 3.01 15.03
C GLU A 200 -3.71 1.86 14.06
N SER A 201 -4.89 1.24 14.17
CA SER A 201 -5.29 0.12 13.33
C SER A 201 -4.19 -0.94 13.16
N TYR A 202 -3.61 -1.39 14.28
CA TYR A 202 -2.36 -2.17 14.25
C TYR A 202 -2.60 -3.65 14.52
N VAL A 203 -2.28 -4.50 13.56
CA VAL A 203 -2.29 -5.96 13.71
C VAL A 203 -0.99 -6.37 14.38
N ARG A 204 -1.08 -6.94 15.58
CA ARG A 204 0.09 -7.29 16.39
C ARG A 204 0.45 -8.76 16.25
N ILE A 205 1.64 -9.02 15.72
CA ILE A 205 2.19 -10.36 15.53
C ILE A 205 3.15 -10.71 16.67
N GLY A 206 4.05 -9.78 16.99
CA GLY A 206 5.08 -9.94 18.01
C GLY A 206 5.09 -8.80 19.02
N ARG A 207 6.12 -8.78 19.89
CA ARG A 207 6.25 -7.69 20.87
C ARG A 207 6.51 -6.33 20.22
N LYS A 208 7.21 -6.32 19.08
CA LYS A 208 7.59 -5.12 18.32
C LYS A 208 7.28 -5.25 16.82
N GLN A 209 6.56 -6.30 16.42
CA GLN A 209 6.33 -6.66 15.03
C GLN A 209 4.84 -6.73 14.76
N GLY A 210 4.46 -6.35 13.54
CA GLY A 210 3.08 -6.17 13.11
C GLY A 210 3.01 -5.04 12.09
N TYR A 211 1.81 -4.74 11.62
CA TYR A 211 1.60 -3.77 10.53
C TYR A 211 0.29 -2.99 10.75
N HIS A 212 0.18 -1.84 10.11
CA HIS A 212 -1.07 -1.07 10.05
C HIS A 212 -2.02 -1.68 9.02
N LEU A 213 -3.24 -2.02 9.44
CA LEU A 213 -4.31 -2.41 8.54
C LEU A 213 -5.07 -1.17 8.10
N CYS A 214 -5.04 -0.88 6.80
CA CYS A 214 -5.64 0.33 6.24
C CYS A 214 -6.79 -0.01 5.29
N LEU A 215 -7.97 0.56 5.51
CA LEU A 215 -9.14 0.39 4.65
C LEU A 215 -9.41 1.68 3.91
N SER A 216 -9.42 1.63 2.58
CA SER A 216 -9.61 2.80 1.75
C SER A 216 -10.68 2.62 0.68
N GLU A 217 -11.43 3.68 0.43
CA GLU A 217 -12.37 3.76 -0.69
C GLU A 217 -11.82 4.66 -1.79
N ALA A 218 -11.76 4.13 -3.00
CA ALA A 218 -11.38 4.85 -4.21
C ALA A 218 -12.62 5.51 -4.82
N ARG A 219 -12.78 6.82 -4.59
CA ARG A 219 -13.94 7.61 -5.04
C ARG A 219 -13.47 8.75 -5.94
N SER A 220 -14.07 8.90 -7.12
CA SER A 220 -13.84 10.04 -8.03
C SER A 220 -12.36 10.33 -8.36
N GLY A 221 -11.50 9.31 -8.33
CA GLY A 221 -10.06 9.44 -8.61
C GLY A 221 -9.18 9.79 -7.40
N SER A 222 -9.76 9.94 -6.21
CA SER A 222 -9.03 10.05 -4.94
C SER A 222 -9.24 8.81 -4.07
N PHE A 223 -8.37 8.62 -3.09
CA PHE A 223 -8.48 7.58 -2.07
C PHE A 223 -8.81 8.24 -0.74
N HIS A 224 -9.72 7.65 0.01
CA HIS A 224 -10.06 8.10 1.36
C HIS A 224 -9.82 6.94 2.32
N VAL A 225 -9.04 7.14 3.37
CA VAL A 225 -8.73 6.10 4.36
C VAL A 225 -9.77 6.18 5.47
N ASN A 226 -10.62 5.16 5.57
CA ASN A 226 -11.67 5.07 6.57
C ASN A 226 -11.18 4.41 7.86
N VAL A 227 -10.17 3.55 7.76
CA VAL A 227 -9.57 2.86 8.91
C VAL A 227 -8.05 2.86 8.75
N PRO A 228 -7.28 3.45 9.68
CA PRO A 228 -7.78 4.50 10.58
C PRO A 228 -8.32 5.68 9.75
N GLU A 229 -9.24 6.44 10.33
CA GLU A 229 -9.81 7.62 9.65
C GLU A 229 -8.72 8.69 9.51
N LEU A 230 -8.45 9.11 8.27
CA LEU A 230 -7.56 10.23 7.90
C LEU A 230 -8.38 11.37 7.28
#